data_AF-A0A5M6D2W0-F1
#
_entry.id   AF-A0A5M6D2W0-F1
#
_cell.length_a   1.000
_cell.length_b   1.000
_cell.length_c   1.000
_cell.angle_alpha   90.00
_cell.angle_beta   90.00
_cell.angle_gamma   90.00
#
_symmetry.space_group_name_H-M   'P 1'
#
loop_
_entity.id
_entity.type
_entity.pdbx_description
1 polymer ?
#
loop_
_entity_poly.entity_id
_entity_poly.type
_entity_poly.pdbx_seq_one_letter_code
_entity_poly.pdbx_strand_id
1 'polypeptide(L)'
;MLREILKYLGAYLLGIVSSIALTPAEMNLGGAPLWLLYPVLAPIGFFLFYLYLEGAYLPFGGKGLSYWLYGAVGLVPFAMELLAYFLGSRRLPAWRALWIAFPIGFVGTLGVYYTAAASI
;
A
#
# COMPACT_ATOMS: atom_id res chain seq x y z
N MET A 1 7.36 7.59 -22.85
CA MET A 1 6.15 7.81 -22.03
C MET A 1 5.47 6.50 -21.65
N LEU A 2 4.98 5.71 -22.61
CA LEU A 2 4.29 4.42 -22.36
C LEU A 2 5.09 3.44 -21.48
N ARG A 3 6.40 3.28 -21.75
CA ARG A 3 7.29 2.40 -20.97
C ARG A 3 7.35 2.80 -19.48
N GLU A 4 7.35 4.09 -19.18
CA GLU A 4 7.36 4.57 -17.80
C GLU A 4 6.01 4.32 -17.14
N ILE A 5 4.90 4.63 -17.82
CA ILE A 5 3.55 4.33 -17.32
C ILE A 5 3.42 2.84 -16.97
N LEU A 6 3.89 1.94 -17.84
CA LEU A 6 3.86 0.49 -17.59
C LEU A 6 4.69 0.05 -16.39
N LYS A 7 5.83 0.71 -16.11
CA LYS A 7 6.63 0.41 -14.91
C LYS A 7 5.89 0.78 -13.64
N TYR A 8 5.29 1.97 -13.58
CA TYR A 8 4.53 2.42 -12.41
C TYR A 8 3.26 1.59 -12.23
N LEU A 9 2.53 1.29 -13.32
CA LEU A 9 1.36 0.42 -13.28
C LEU A 9 1.74 -1.00 -12.83
N GLY A 10 2.83 -1.56 -13.36
CA GLY A 10 3.32 -2.87 -12.96
C GLY A 10 3.71 -2.92 -11.48
N ALA A 11 4.44 -1.91 -10.99
CA ALA A 11 4.79 -1.82 -9.58
C ALA A 11 3.57 -1.64 -8.67
N TYR A 12 2.58 -0.86 -9.10
CA TYR A 12 1.31 -0.69 -8.40
C TYR A 12 0.52 -1.99 -8.30
N LEU A 13 0.31 -2.68 -9.43
CA LEU A 13 -0.38 -3.97 -9.46
C LEU A 13 0.37 -5.04 -8.66
N LEU A 14 1.71 -5.03 -8.71
CA LEU A 14 2.53 -5.90 -7.88
C LEU A 14 2.25 -5.66 -6.39
N GLY A 15 2.15 -4.40 -5.96
CA GLY A 15 1.79 -4.05 -4.59
C GLY A 15 0.43 -4.62 -4.17
N ILE A 16 -0.58 -4.50 -5.03
CA ILE A 16 -1.92 -5.07 -4.80
C ILE A 16 -1.84 -6.59 -4.66
N VAL A 17 -1.23 -7.27 -5.62
CA VAL A 17 -1.11 -8.74 -5.62
C VAL A 17 -0.33 -9.23 -4.40
N SER A 18 0.77 -8.57 -4.04
CA SER A 18 1.53 -8.88 -2.83
C SER A 18 0.69 -8.67 -1.57
N SER A 19 -0.13 -7.63 -1.50
CA SER A 19 -1.04 -7.40 -0.37
C SER A 19 -2.07 -8.52 -0.24
N ILE A 20 -2.69 -8.94 -1.35
CA ILE A 20 -3.67 -10.05 -1.36
C ILE A 20 -3.01 -11.37 -0.99
N ALA A 21 -1.81 -11.65 -1.50
CA ALA A 21 -1.11 -12.90 -1.23
C ALA A 21 -0.62 -13.01 0.22
N LEU A 22 -0.19 -11.90 0.81
CA LEU A 22 0.37 -11.86 2.17
C LEU A 22 -0.69 -11.60 3.25
N THR A 23 -1.89 -11.18 2.86
CA THR A 23 -2.98 -10.84 3.80
C THR A 23 -4.23 -11.59 3.38
N PRO A 24 -4.80 -12.48 4.22
CA PRO A 24 -6.03 -13.20 3.91
C PRO A 24 -7.26 -12.27 4.02
N ALA A 25 -7.31 -11.25 3.17
CA ALA A 25 -8.27 -10.16 3.22
C ALA A 25 -9.72 -10.65 3.00
N GLU A 26 -9.93 -11.54 2.05
CA GLU A 26 -11.29 -11.95 1.66
C GLU A 26 -11.87 -13.05 2.55
N MET A 27 -11.01 -13.86 3.19
CA MET A 27 -11.45 -14.89 4.13
C MET A 27 -12.09 -14.27 5.39
N ASN A 28 -11.63 -13.08 5.80
CA ASN A 28 -12.12 -12.39 6.99
C ASN A 28 -13.38 -11.53 6.73
N LEU A 29 -13.63 -11.14 5.47
CA LEU A 29 -14.81 -10.34 5.08
C LEU A 29 -16.02 -11.20 4.68
N GLY A 30 -16.05 -12.48 5.06
CA GLY A 30 -17.15 -13.38 4.73
C GLY A 30 -17.30 -13.68 3.23
N GLY A 31 -16.21 -13.58 2.45
CA GLY A 31 -16.21 -13.91 1.02
C GLY A 31 -16.64 -12.77 0.09
N ALA A 32 -16.70 -11.51 0.58
CA ALA A 32 -16.94 -10.35 -0.28
C ALA A 32 -15.75 -10.11 -1.24
N PRO A 33 -15.96 -10.13 -2.58
CA PRO A 33 -14.87 -9.99 -3.55
C PRO A 33 -14.48 -8.51 -3.72
N LEU A 34 -13.61 -8.01 -2.84
CA LEU A 34 -13.07 -6.64 -2.93
C LEU A 34 -11.91 -6.52 -3.90
N TRP A 35 -11.33 -7.65 -4.34
CA TRP A 35 -10.18 -7.69 -5.23
C TRP A 35 -10.33 -6.89 -6.53
N LEU A 36 -11.54 -6.82 -7.09
CA LEU A 36 -11.85 -6.03 -8.28
C LEU A 36 -11.82 -4.51 -8.03
N LEU A 37 -12.05 -4.09 -6.80
CA LEU A 37 -12.12 -2.68 -6.42
C LEU A 37 -10.76 -2.13 -5.99
N TYR A 38 -9.81 -2.98 -5.57
CA TYR A 38 -8.48 -2.53 -5.13
C TYR A 38 -7.72 -1.67 -6.16
N PRO A 39 -7.72 -1.97 -7.49
CA PRO A 39 -7.02 -1.13 -8.45
C PRO A 39 -7.52 0.32 -8.48
N VAL A 40 -8.79 0.55 -8.13
CA VAL A 40 -9.40 1.89 -8.10
C VAL A 40 -9.31 2.51 -6.70
N LEU A 41 -9.53 1.71 -5.66
CA LEU A 41 -9.66 2.21 -4.29
C LEU A 41 -8.34 2.25 -3.52
N ALA A 42 -7.30 1.52 -3.91
CA ALA A 42 -6.04 1.50 -3.15
C ALA A 42 -5.41 2.89 -2.95
N PRO A 43 -5.44 3.86 -3.88
CA PRO A 43 -4.93 5.20 -3.61
C PRO A 43 -5.68 5.89 -2.47
N ILE A 44 -7.01 5.71 -2.41
CA ILE A 44 -7.85 6.23 -1.32
C ILE A 44 -7.54 5.46 -0.02
N GLY A 45 -7.47 4.13 -0.11
CA GLY A 45 -7.09 3.25 0.99
C GLY A 45 -5.73 3.61 1.60
N PHE A 46 -4.78 4.09 0.81
CA PHE A 46 -3.46 4.48 1.30
C PHE A 46 -3.59 5.64 2.30
N PHE A 47 -4.42 6.63 1.98
CA PHE A 47 -4.71 7.72 2.91
C PHE A 47 -5.53 7.24 4.10
N LEU A 48 -6.53 6.38 3.89
CA LEU A 48 -7.31 5.81 4.99
C LEU A 48 -6.42 5.05 5.98
N PHE A 49 -5.42 4.31 5.49
CA PHE A 49 -4.46 3.58 6.31
C PHE A 49 -3.66 4.50 7.24
N TYR A 50 -3.18 5.63 6.74
CA TYR A 50 -2.34 6.54 7.54
C TYR A 50 -3.13 7.59 8.34
N LEU A 51 -4.32 7.99 7.87
CA LEU A 51 -5.07 9.10 8.45
C LEU A 51 -6.25 8.66 9.31
N TYR A 52 -6.81 7.49 9.06
CA TYR A 52 -8.10 7.08 9.62
C TYR A 52 -8.04 5.76 10.40
N LEU A 53 -7.25 4.80 9.92
CA LEU A 53 -7.05 3.53 10.59
C LEU A 53 -6.06 3.70 11.75
N GLU A 54 -6.58 4.11 12.90
CA GLU A 54 -5.88 3.92 14.16
C GLU A 54 -5.57 2.43 14.32
N GLY A 55 -4.35 2.09 14.76
CA GLY A 55 -3.89 0.70 14.72
C GLY A 55 -4.78 -0.30 15.47
N ALA A 56 -5.71 0.15 16.31
CA ALA A 56 -6.73 -0.65 16.97
C ALA A 56 -7.64 -1.46 16.02
N TYR A 57 -7.90 -0.97 14.79
CA TYR A 57 -8.77 -1.62 13.80
C TYR A 57 -8.07 -2.63 12.90
N LEU A 58 -6.76 -2.81 13.08
CA LEU A 58 -6.00 -3.87 12.46
C LEU A 58 -6.10 -5.12 13.34
N PRO A 59 -6.10 -6.36 12.79
CA PRO A 59 -6.22 -7.62 13.52
C PRO A 59 -5.07 -7.88 14.53
N PHE A 60 -4.20 -6.90 14.76
CA PHE A 60 -3.11 -6.85 15.72
C PHE A 60 -3.20 -5.66 16.71
N GLY A 61 -4.38 -5.07 16.91
CA GLY A 61 -4.69 -4.19 18.06
C GLY A 61 -3.60 -3.17 18.41
N GLY A 62 -3.32 -2.23 17.51
CA GLY A 62 -2.69 -0.93 17.80
C GLY A 62 -1.22 -0.90 18.18
N LYS A 63 -0.62 -2.05 18.49
CA LYS A 63 0.72 -2.11 19.10
C LYS A 63 1.60 -3.23 18.53
N GLY A 64 1.14 -3.94 17.50
CA GLY A 64 1.89 -5.02 16.87
C GLY A 64 3.02 -4.52 15.96
N LEU A 65 4.17 -5.20 15.99
CA LEU A 65 5.31 -4.95 15.11
C LEU A 65 4.93 -5.02 13.61
N SER A 66 3.90 -5.80 13.26
CA SER A 66 3.34 -5.90 11.91
C SER A 66 2.75 -4.60 11.37
N TYR A 67 2.05 -3.80 12.19
CA TYR A 67 1.55 -2.49 11.78
C TYR A 67 2.69 -1.55 11.38
N TRP A 68 3.72 -1.47 12.23
CA TRP A 68 4.90 -0.66 11.96
C TRP A 68 5.67 -1.15 10.74
N LEU A 69 5.72 -2.46 10.50
CA LEU A 69 6.30 -3.03 9.28
C LEU A 69 5.52 -2.57 8.03
N TYR A 70 4.19 -2.74 8.00
CA TYR A 70 3.39 -2.31 6.84
C TYR A 70 3.40 -0.79 6.65
N GLY A 71 3.33 -0.03 7.74
CA GLY A 71 3.50 1.42 7.72
C GLY A 71 4.88 1.83 7.19
N ALA A 72 5.94 1.13 7.56
CA ALA A 72 7.29 1.36 7.03
C ALA A 72 7.39 1.03 5.54
N VAL A 73 6.72 -0.01 5.05
CA VAL A 73 6.67 -0.33 3.60
C VAL A 73 6.14 0.85 2.80
N GLY A 74 5.13 1.58 3.30
CA GLY A 74 4.61 2.76 2.62
C GLY A 74 5.43 4.02 2.78
N LEU A 75 5.97 4.25 3.98
CA LEU A 75 6.55 5.55 4.36
C LEU A 75 8.05 5.64 4.07
N VAL A 76 8.81 4.54 4.26
CA VAL A 76 10.27 4.54 4.07
C VAL A 76 10.65 4.80 2.61
N PRO A 77 10.08 4.11 1.60
CA PRO A 77 10.44 4.36 0.21
C PRO A 77 10.06 5.77 -0.25
N PHE A 78 8.94 6.30 0.24
CA PHE A 78 8.52 7.68 -0.02
C PHE A 78 9.51 8.70 0.59
N ALA A 79 9.92 8.49 1.84
CA ALA A 79 10.89 9.36 2.51
C ALA A 79 12.27 9.31 1.83
N MET A 80 12.73 8.12 1.39
CA MET A 80 13.97 7.98 0.63
C MET A 80 13.91 8.71 -0.71
N GLU A 81 12.78 8.64 -1.41
CA GLU A 81 12.57 9.35 -2.68
C GLU A 81 12.59 10.88 -2.48
N LEU A 82 11.92 11.37 -1.43
CA LEU A 82 11.92 12.78 -1.08
C LEU A 82 13.33 13.28 -0.72
N LEU A 83 14.07 12.50 0.05
CA LEU A 83 15.46 12.80 0.41
C LEU A 83 16.37 12.79 -0.85
N ALA A 84 16.19 11.82 -1.74
CA ALA A 84 16.93 11.76 -3.00
C ALA A 84 16.67 12.99 -3.89
N TYR A 85 15.42 13.47 -3.91
CA TYR A 85 15.05 14.71 -4.59
C TYR A 85 15.78 15.93 -3.99
N PHE A 86 15.76 16.10 -2.66
CA PHE A 86 16.43 17.22 -1.99
C PHE A 86 17.96 17.17 -2.11
N LEU A 87 18.55 15.97 -2.10
CA LEU A 87 20.00 15.78 -2.26
C LEU A 87 20.46 15.84 -3.74
N GLY A 88 19.55 16.06 -4.69
CA GLY A 88 19.87 16.05 -6.12
C GLY A 88 20.36 14.69 -6.64
N SER A 89 20.17 13.62 -5.87
CA SER A 89 20.67 12.29 -6.17
C SER A 89 19.72 11.58 -7.13
N ARG A 90 20.04 11.60 -8.43
CA ARG A 90 19.29 10.88 -9.47
C ARG A 90 19.67 9.39 -9.59
N ARG A 91 20.26 8.78 -8.56
CA ARG A 91 21.04 7.55 -8.73
C ARG A 91 20.25 6.27 -9.00
N LEU A 92 18.92 6.22 -8.81
CA LEU A 92 18.13 4.98 -8.99
C LEU A 92 16.78 5.17 -9.72
N PRO A 93 16.75 5.70 -10.96
CA PRO A 93 15.51 5.94 -11.69
C PRO A 93 14.69 4.67 -11.94
N ALA A 94 15.34 3.50 -12.04
CA ALA A 94 14.67 2.22 -12.25
C ALA A 94 13.86 1.75 -11.03
N TRP A 95 14.23 2.16 -9.82
CA TRP A 95 13.59 1.71 -8.57
C TRP A 95 12.48 2.66 -8.11
N ARG A 96 12.41 3.89 -8.67
CA ARG A 96 11.39 4.90 -8.31
C ARG A 96 9.96 4.37 -8.46
N ALA A 97 9.69 3.59 -9.50
CA ALA A 97 8.38 2.97 -9.71
C ALA A 97 8.01 2.05 -8.54
N LEU A 98 8.96 1.25 -8.04
CA LEU A 98 8.77 0.39 -6.86
C LEU A 98 8.73 1.20 -5.55
N TRP A 99 9.39 2.36 -5.47
CA TRP A 99 9.34 3.17 -4.25
C TRP A 99 8.07 3.99 -4.11
N ILE A 100 7.39 4.29 -5.20
CA ILE A 100 6.18 5.11 -5.19
C ILE A 100 4.96 4.22 -5.39
N ALA A 101 4.90 3.50 -6.50
CA ALA A 101 3.66 2.85 -6.93
C ALA A 101 3.35 1.57 -6.15
N PHE A 102 4.37 0.76 -5.85
CA PHE A 102 4.20 -0.45 -5.04
C PHE A 102 3.63 -0.15 -3.65
N PRO A 103 4.17 0.78 -2.85
CA PRO A 103 3.58 1.07 -1.55
C PRO A 103 2.16 1.61 -1.61
N ILE A 104 1.82 2.41 -2.63
CA ILE A 104 0.43 2.85 -2.86
C ILE A 104 -0.47 1.63 -3.11
N GLY A 105 -0.04 0.69 -3.95
CA GLY A 105 -0.80 -0.54 -4.21
C GLY A 105 -0.91 -1.44 -2.97
N PHE A 106 0.20 -1.63 -2.25
CA PHE A 106 0.27 -2.54 -1.11
C PHE A 106 -0.45 -2.00 0.12
N VAL A 107 0.00 -0.85 0.65
CA VAL A 107 -0.59 -0.23 1.85
C VAL A 107 -1.99 0.28 1.55
N GLY A 108 -2.23 0.72 0.31
CA GLY A 108 -3.56 1.12 -0.11
C GLY A 108 -4.58 0.00 -0.09
N THR A 109 -4.20 -1.18 -0.58
CA THR A 109 -5.06 -2.38 -0.50
C THR A 109 -5.35 -2.76 0.94
N LEU A 110 -4.35 -2.70 1.83
CA LEU A 110 -4.55 -2.89 3.26
C LEU A 110 -5.55 -1.87 3.83
N GLY A 111 -5.40 -0.59 3.50
CA GLY A 111 -6.31 0.45 3.98
C GLY A 111 -7.76 0.25 3.53
N VAL A 112 -8.00 -0.18 2.29
CA VAL A 112 -9.36 -0.54 1.83
C VAL A 112 -9.88 -1.72 2.64
N TYR A 113 -9.10 -2.79 2.75
CA TYR A 113 -9.49 -4.00 3.47
C TYR A 113 -9.86 -3.71 4.93
N TYR A 114 -9.00 -3.00 5.65
CA TYR A 114 -9.22 -2.72 7.07
C TYR A 114 -10.34 -1.71 7.30
N THR A 115 -10.52 -0.75 6.39
CA THR A 115 -11.68 0.16 6.47
C THR A 115 -12.98 -0.62 6.26
N ALA A 116 -13.00 -1.53 5.29
CA ALA A 116 -14.16 -2.40 5.07
C ALA A 116 -14.40 -3.32 6.28
N ALA A 117 -13.35 -3.93 6.83
CA ALA A 117 -13.44 -4.78 8.01
C ALA A 117 -13.94 -4.02 9.25
N ALA A 118 -13.54 -2.76 9.44
CA ALA A 118 -14.01 -1.92 10.54
C ALA A 118 -15.47 -1.44 10.37
N SER A 119 -16.06 -1.59 9.19
CA SER A 119 -17.45 -1.18 8.90
C SER A 119 -18.49 -2.28 9.09
N ILE A 120 -18.06 -3.50 9.41
CA ILE A 120 -18.89 -4.69 9.66
C ILE A 120 -18.91 -4.97 11.16
#